data_AF-A0A9E5SRN3-F1
#
_entry.id   AF-A0A9E5SRN3-F1
#
_cell.length_a   1.000
_cell.length_b   1.000
_cell.length_c   1.000
_cell.angle_alpha   90.00
_cell.angle_beta   90.00
_cell.angle_gamma   90.00
#
_symmetry.space_group_name_H-M   'P 1'
#
loop_
_entity.id
_entity.type
_entity.pdbx_description
1 polymer ?
#
loop_
_entity_poly.entity_id
_entity_poly.type
_entity_poly.pdbx_seq_one_letter_code
_entity_poly.pdbx_strand_id
1 'polypeptide(L)'
;AGTLYNAALLADLEIVERHRHTWPSDYLPIGQDSTLTWDNKDLKIKNPKNYSFFISARFQDQKVTVKIYGQPLPEGVTIKVQNNIIKEYPPGKTEVRYTNNLPAGKTQTVRKAHNGYKVEVYRLYSKNGIETGREKISTDNYPALNKIVLKGRSTSQDK
;
A
#
# COMPACT_ATOMS: atom_id res chain seq x y z
N ALA A 1 -6.57 3.06 -6.85
CA ALA A 1 -6.46 1.58 -6.96
C ALA A 1 -6.62 0.87 -5.61
N GLY A 2 -5.93 1.30 -4.53
CA GLY A 2 -6.07 0.69 -3.20
C GLY A 2 -7.51 0.44 -2.70
N THR A 3 -8.42 1.40 -2.85
CA THR A 3 -9.83 1.22 -2.44
C THR A 3 -10.53 0.10 -3.21
N LEU A 4 -10.36 0.02 -4.53
CA LEU A 4 -10.94 -1.04 -5.35
C LEU A 4 -10.33 -2.41 -5.03
N TYR A 5 -9.00 -2.46 -4.84
CA TYR A 5 -8.31 -3.68 -4.44
C TYR A 5 -8.87 -4.25 -3.14
N ASN A 6 -9.02 -3.43 -2.09
CA ASN A 6 -9.58 -3.90 -0.82
C ASN A 6 -11.06 -4.30 -0.94
N ALA A 7 -11.86 -3.55 -1.71
CA ALA A 7 -13.24 -3.94 -1.98
C ALA A 7 -13.32 -5.30 -2.70
N ALA A 8 -12.43 -5.57 -3.66
CA ALA A 8 -12.34 -6.85 -4.37
C ALA A 8 -11.95 -8.00 -3.43
N LEU A 9 -11.01 -7.78 -2.51
CA LEU A 9 -10.66 -8.77 -1.49
C LEU A 9 -11.85 -9.11 -0.58
N LEU A 10 -12.62 -8.11 -0.16
CA LEU A 10 -13.81 -8.31 0.68
C LEU A 10 -14.96 -8.97 -0.08
N ALA A 11 -15.04 -8.75 -1.40
CA ALA A 11 -16.04 -9.36 -2.29
C ALA A 11 -15.66 -10.76 -2.79
N ASP A 12 -14.61 -11.36 -2.22
CA ASP A 12 -14.11 -12.68 -2.58
C ASP A 12 -13.67 -12.84 -4.05
N LEU A 13 -13.16 -11.75 -4.65
CA LEU A 13 -12.64 -11.76 -6.01
C LEU A 13 -11.17 -12.19 -6.04
N GLU A 14 -10.73 -12.79 -7.13
CA GLU A 14 -9.35 -13.21 -7.34
C GLU A 14 -8.51 -12.00 -7.77
N ILE A 15 -7.35 -11.80 -7.14
CA ILE A 15 -6.39 -10.77 -7.52
C ILE A 15 -5.32 -11.41 -8.38
N VAL A 16 -5.36 -11.13 -9.68
CA VAL A 16 -4.43 -11.71 -10.68
C VAL A 16 -3.15 -10.88 -10.74
N GLU A 17 -3.28 -9.56 -10.63
CA GLU A 17 -2.14 -8.64 -10.64
C GLU A 17 -2.38 -7.52 -9.65
N ARG A 18 -1.39 -7.21 -8.83
CA ARG A 18 -1.39 -6.04 -7.95
C ARG A 18 0.04 -5.60 -7.69
N HIS A 19 0.26 -4.29 -7.75
CA HIS A 19 1.54 -3.67 -7.39
C HIS A 19 1.38 -2.75 -6.19
N ARG A 20 2.38 -2.74 -5.31
CA ARG A 20 2.50 -1.80 -4.18
C ARG A 20 3.28 -0.54 -4.56
N HIS A 21 3.12 0.51 -3.78
CA HIS A 21 4.04 1.65 -3.74
C HIS A 21 5.39 1.23 -3.15
N THR A 22 6.40 2.10 -3.31
CA THR A 22 7.75 1.87 -2.78
C THR A 22 7.79 1.90 -1.24
N TRP A 23 6.89 2.65 -0.60
CA TRP A 23 6.70 2.67 0.85
C TRP A 23 5.20 2.58 1.17
N PRO A 24 4.82 2.16 2.40
CA PRO A 24 3.41 2.01 2.74
C PRO A 24 2.65 3.34 2.70
N SER A 25 1.40 3.30 2.22
CA SER A 25 0.45 4.40 2.37
C SER A 25 0.07 4.57 3.85
N ASP A 26 -0.21 5.80 4.27
CA ASP A 26 -0.61 6.14 5.65
C ASP A 26 -2.11 5.92 5.92
N TYR A 27 -2.94 5.89 4.88
CA TYR A 27 -4.39 5.75 4.98
C TYR A 27 -4.91 4.31 4.82
N LEU A 28 -4.02 3.32 4.65
CA LEU A 28 -4.38 1.90 4.54
C LEU A 28 -3.45 1.05 5.42
N PRO A 29 -3.90 -0.12 5.90
CA PRO A 29 -3.00 -1.08 6.53
C PRO A 29 -1.84 -1.46 5.61
N ILE A 30 -0.64 -1.63 6.19
CA ILE A 30 0.57 -1.99 5.44
C ILE A 30 0.33 -3.30 4.68
N GLY A 31 0.69 -3.33 3.39
CA GLY A 31 0.43 -4.48 2.52
C GLY A 31 -0.94 -4.42 1.83
N GLN A 32 -1.82 -3.47 2.14
CA GLN A 32 -3.13 -3.34 1.50
C GLN A 32 -3.22 -2.21 0.45
N ASP A 33 -2.11 -1.55 0.13
CA ASP A 33 -2.07 -0.50 -0.88
C ASP A 33 -2.02 -1.07 -2.31
N SER A 34 -2.49 -0.31 -3.28
CA SER A 34 -2.31 -0.69 -4.69
C SER A 34 -2.04 0.57 -5.51
N THR A 35 -1.09 0.46 -6.44
CA THR A 35 -0.64 1.52 -7.33
C THR A 35 -0.75 1.09 -8.78
N LEU A 36 -0.96 2.06 -9.66
CA LEU A 36 -1.08 1.88 -11.10
C LEU A 36 -0.15 2.86 -11.81
N THR A 37 0.38 2.46 -12.96
CA THR A 37 1.11 3.33 -13.87
C THR A 37 0.73 2.94 -15.28
N TRP A 38 0.51 3.92 -16.15
CA TRP A 38 0.04 3.72 -17.52
C TRP A 38 0.75 2.60 -18.27
N ASP A 39 2.08 2.47 -18.08
CA ASP A 39 2.88 1.56 -18.89
C ASP A 39 3.24 0.23 -18.20
N ASN A 40 3.32 0.19 -16.86
CA ASN A 40 4.06 -0.87 -16.16
C ASN A 40 3.37 -1.53 -14.95
N LYS A 41 2.26 -0.97 -14.45
CA LYS A 41 1.63 -1.45 -13.21
C LYS A 41 0.13 -1.41 -13.35
N ASP A 42 -0.49 -2.58 -13.27
CA ASP A 42 -1.93 -2.73 -13.37
C ASP A 42 -2.54 -3.38 -12.11
N LEU A 43 -3.87 -3.31 -11.99
CA LEU A 43 -4.65 -4.05 -11.01
C LEU A 43 -5.63 -4.93 -11.76
N LYS A 44 -5.32 -6.21 -11.87
CA LYS A 44 -6.17 -7.18 -12.57
C LYS A 44 -6.94 -8.00 -11.55
N ILE A 45 -8.25 -7.93 -11.65
CA ILE A 45 -9.20 -8.63 -10.79
C ILE A 45 -9.98 -9.60 -11.67
N LYS A 46 -10.10 -10.85 -11.22
CA LYS A 46 -10.86 -11.89 -11.91
C LYS A 46 -12.05 -12.28 -11.05
N ASN A 47 -13.19 -12.49 -11.71
CA ASN A 47 -14.37 -13.08 -11.11
C ASN A 47 -14.26 -14.60 -11.25
N PRO A 48 -14.00 -15.36 -10.17
CA PRO A 48 -13.96 -16.82 -10.22
C PRO A 48 -15.35 -17.46 -10.10
N LYS A 49 -16.42 -16.67 -9.93
CA LYS A 49 -17.77 -17.14 -9.62
C LYS A 49 -18.63 -17.25 -10.88
N ASN A 50 -19.69 -18.03 -10.80
CA ASN A 50 -20.68 -18.23 -11.87
C ASN A 50 -21.80 -17.17 -11.90
N TYR A 51 -21.70 -16.14 -11.06
CA TYR A 51 -22.63 -15.01 -11.02
C TYR A 51 -21.90 -13.69 -11.30
N SER A 52 -22.67 -12.69 -11.71
CA SER A 52 -22.14 -11.37 -12.06
C SER A 52 -21.92 -10.48 -10.82
N PHE A 53 -20.97 -9.56 -10.94
CA PHE A 53 -20.73 -8.51 -9.96
C PHE A 53 -20.97 -7.13 -10.58
N PHE A 54 -21.48 -6.20 -9.77
CA PHE A 54 -21.61 -4.79 -10.12
C PHE A 54 -20.64 -3.97 -9.28
N ILE A 55 -19.84 -3.14 -9.94
CA ILE A 55 -18.88 -2.26 -9.29
C ILE A 55 -19.39 -0.83 -9.40
N SER A 56 -19.54 -0.15 -8.26
CA SER A 56 -19.84 1.27 -8.18
C SER A 56 -18.67 1.99 -7.53
N ALA A 57 -18.16 3.02 -8.19
CA ALA A 57 -17.15 3.91 -7.64
C ALA A 57 -17.69 5.35 -7.63
N ARG A 58 -17.55 6.03 -6.49
CA ARG A 58 -17.97 7.42 -6.32
C ARG A 58 -16.85 8.22 -5.69
N PHE A 59 -16.59 9.39 -6.25
CA PHE A 59 -15.73 10.39 -5.65
C PHE A 59 -16.59 11.56 -5.16
N GLN A 60 -16.46 11.88 -3.87
CA GLN A 60 -17.16 13.00 -3.24
C GLN A 60 -16.37 13.43 -2.00
N ASP A 61 -16.31 14.74 -1.72
CA ASP A 61 -15.65 15.30 -0.53
C ASP A 61 -14.22 14.79 -0.32
N GLN A 62 -13.44 14.73 -1.40
CA GLN A 62 -12.07 14.20 -1.44
C GLN A 62 -11.93 12.73 -1.01
N LYS A 63 -13.03 11.97 -1.02
CA LYS A 63 -13.07 10.54 -0.70
C LYS A 63 -13.54 9.72 -1.88
N VAL A 64 -12.81 8.64 -2.15
CA VAL A 64 -13.23 7.62 -3.11
C VAL A 64 -13.88 6.48 -2.33
N THR A 65 -15.13 6.16 -2.67
CA THR A 65 -15.85 4.99 -2.16
C THR A 65 -16.03 4.00 -3.30
N VAL A 66 -15.68 2.74 -3.07
CA VAL A 66 -15.94 1.64 -4.00
C VAL A 66 -16.86 0.65 -3.31
N LYS A 67 -17.91 0.23 -4.01
CA LYS A 67 -18.83 -0.83 -3.60
C LYS A 67 -18.85 -1.90 -4.67
N ILE A 68 -18.76 -3.15 -4.26
CA ILE A 68 -18.89 -4.31 -5.13
C ILE A 68 -20.11 -5.09 -4.64
N TYR A 69 -21.09 -5.25 -5.52
CA TYR A 69 -22.32 -5.98 -5.27
C TYR A 69 -22.28 -7.30 -6.02
N GLY A 70 -22.73 -8.37 -5.37
CA GLY A 70 -22.79 -9.71 -5.95
C GLY A 70 -23.78 -10.56 -5.17
N GLN A 71 -23.72 -11.88 -5.36
CA GLN A 71 -24.51 -12.80 -4.56
C GLN A 71 -24.13 -12.69 -3.07
N PRO A 72 -25.10 -12.68 -2.14
CA PRO A 72 -24.79 -12.65 -0.70
C PRO A 72 -23.98 -13.88 -0.29
N LEU A 73 -23.09 -13.67 0.68
CA LEU A 73 -22.41 -14.78 1.35
C LEU A 73 -23.44 -15.68 2.06
N PRO A 74 -23.15 -16.98 2.25
CA PRO A 74 -23.99 -17.84 3.06
C PRO A 74 -24.21 -17.25 4.46
N GLU A 75 -25.33 -17.59 5.08
CA GLU A 75 -25.68 -17.07 6.41
C GLU A 75 -24.56 -17.31 7.44
N GLY A 76 -24.23 -16.25 8.18
CA GLY A 76 -23.18 -16.27 9.19
C GLY A 76 -21.75 -16.24 8.65
N VAL A 77 -21.54 -16.27 7.33
CA VAL A 77 -20.22 -16.20 6.71
C VAL A 77 -19.78 -14.75 6.55
N THR A 78 -18.54 -14.46 6.95
CA THR A 78 -17.90 -13.16 6.80
C THR A 78 -16.50 -13.30 6.24
N ILE A 79 -16.06 -12.28 5.51
CA ILE A 79 -14.70 -12.17 4.96
C ILE A 79 -14.03 -10.94 5.55
N LYS A 80 -12.79 -11.11 6.01
CA LYS A 80 -11.94 -10.01 6.50
C LYS A 80 -10.58 -10.05 5.81
N VAL A 81 -9.96 -8.88 5.67
CA VAL A 81 -8.58 -8.75 5.20
C VAL A 81 -7.72 -8.32 6.37
N GLN A 82 -6.66 -9.07 6.64
CA GLN A 82 -5.75 -8.81 7.74
C GLN A 82 -4.31 -8.82 7.24
N ASN A 83 -3.49 -7.90 7.73
CA ASN A 83 -2.05 -7.93 7.52
C ASN A 83 -1.33 -8.54 8.72
N ASN A 84 -0.14 -9.08 8.48
CA ASN A 84 0.77 -9.58 9.49
C ASN A 84 2.17 -9.02 9.20
N ILE A 85 2.64 -8.09 10.03
CA ILE A 85 3.98 -7.51 9.89
C ILE A 85 4.98 -8.54 10.43
N ILE A 86 5.76 -9.12 9.51
CA ILE A 86 6.77 -10.12 9.81
C ILE A 86 8.06 -9.48 10.30
N LYS A 87 8.41 -8.32 9.71
CA LYS A 87 9.61 -7.58 10.07
C LYS A 87 9.44 -6.09 9.79
N GLU A 88 10.05 -5.29 10.63
CA GLU A 88 10.22 -3.85 10.45
C GLU A 88 11.72 -3.52 10.33
N TYR A 89 12.04 -2.58 9.45
CA TYR A 89 13.40 -2.15 9.16
C TYR A 89 13.50 -0.64 9.43
N PRO A 90 14.26 -0.19 10.44
CA PRO A 90 14.47 1.23 10.64
C PRO A 90 15.30 1.82 9.48
N PRO A 91 15.09 3.12 9.15
CA PRO A 91 15.91 3.80 8.17
C PRO A 91 17.37 3.89 8.63
N GLY A 92 18.28 3.91 7.68
CA GLY A 92 19.70 4.15 7.92
C GLY A 92 20.03 5.62 8.18
N LYS A 93 21.32 5.96 8.04
CA LYS A 93 21.82 7.33 8.24
C LYS A 93 21.19 8.30 7.23
N THR A 94 21.04 9.55 7.66
CA THR A 94 20.59 10.65 6.78
C THR A 94 21.59 10.84 5.65
N GLU A 95 21.09 10.85 4.41
CA GLU A 95 21.87 11.16 3.23
C GLU A 95 21.92 12.69 3.05
N VAL A 96 23.12 13.25 3.10
CA VAL A 96 23.35 14.69 2.89
C VAL A 96 23.85 14.90 1.46
N ARG A 97 23.10 15.68 0.69
CA ARG A 97 23.45 16.07 -0.68
C ARG A 97 23.78 17.56 -0.70
N TYR A 98 24.94 17.91 -1.22
CA TYR A 98 25.35 19.31 -1.31
C TYR A 98 24.80 19.97 -2.58
N THR A 99 24.34 21.22 -2.46
CA THR A 99 23.80 21.99 -3.59
C THR A 99 24.22 23.47 -3.53
N ASN A 100 24.27 24.13 -4.68
CA ASN A 100 24.44 25.58 -4.79
C ASN A 100 23.11 26.34 -4.74
N ASN A 101 21.97 25.64 -4.77
CA ASN A 101 20.63 26.24 -4.78
C ASN A 101 20.14 26.65 -3.37
N LEU A 102 20.98 26.48 -2.34
CA LEU A 102 20.70 26.88 -0.96
C LEU A 102 21.87 27.70 -0.43
N PRO A 103 21.62 28.76 0.37
CA PRO A 103 22.69 29.48 1.06
C PRO A 103 23.56 28.56 1.91
N ALA A 104 24.84 28.89 2.03
CA ALA A 104 25.81 28.12 2.81
C ALA A 104 25.28 27.77 4.20
N GLY A 105 25.35 26.48 4.55
CA GLY A 105 24.91 25.98 5.86
C GLY A 105 23.39 25.81 6.03
N LYS A 106 22.55 26.39 5.16
CA LYS A 106 21.10 26.12 5.18
C LYS A 106 20.80 24.72 4.67
N THR A 107 19.74 24.12 5.21
CA THR A 107 19.30 22.78 4.87
C THR A 107 17.84 22.74 4.42
N GLN A 108 17.53 21.83 3.52
CA GLN A 108 16.15 21.55 3.07
C GLN A 108 15.94 20.04 3.05
N THR A 109 14.87 19.55 3.68
CA THR A 109 14.52 18.12 3.62
C THR A 109 13.84 17.84 2.29
N VAL A 110 14.42 16.94 1.49
CA VAL A 110 13.86 16.49 0.21
C VAL A 110 13.01 15.24 0.38
N ARG A 111 13.39 14.35 1.31
CA ARG A 111 12.60 13.17 1.65
C ARG A 111 12.72 12.88 3.12
N LYS A 112 11.58 12.61 3.78
CA LYS A 112 11.56 12.12 5.17
C LYS A 112 12.07 10.68 5.21
N ALA A 113 12.50 10.24 6.40
CA ALA A 113 12.80 8.82 6.58
C ALA A 113 11.50 8.02 6.66
N HIS A 114 11.50 6.81 6.12
CA HIS A 114 10.39 5.85 6.24
C HIS A 114 10.94 4.50 6.68
N ASN A 115 10.28 3.88 7.64
CA ASN A 115 10.58 2.50 8.02
C ASN A 115 10.21 1.58 6.84
N GLY A 116 11.01 0.53 6.67
CA GLY A 116 10.71 -0.57 5.77
C GLY A 116 9.94 -1.66 6.49
N TYR A 117 9.27 -2.52 5.73
CA TYR A 117 8.46 -3.61 6.27
C TYR A 117 8.50 -4.85 5.38
N LYS A 118 8.57 -6.04 6.00
CA LYS A 118 8.13 -7.29 5.37
C LYS A 118 6.78 -7.65 5.98
N VAL A 119 5.75 -7.72 5.15
CA VAL A 119 4.36 -7.93 5.59
C VAL A 119 3.72 -9.03 4.75
N GLU A 120 2.80 -9.76 5.35
CA GLU A 120 1.94 -10.70 4.65
C GLU A 120 0.49 -10.24 4.76
N VAL A 121 -0.28 -10.41 3.69
CA VAL A 121 -1.72 -10.11 3.69
C VAL A 121 -2.51 -11.39 3.53
N TYR A 122 -3.54 -11.54 4.36
CA TYR A 122 -4.42 -12.70 4.38
C TYR A 122 -5.87 -12.26 4.21
N ARG A 123 -6.63 -13.10 3.51
CA ARG A 123 -8.09 -13.10 3.54
C ARG A 123 -8.55 -14.18 4.50
N LEU A 124 -9.36 -13.81 5.48
CA LEU A 124 -9.88 -14.68 6.52
C LEU A 124 -11.37 -14.92 6.29
N TYR A 125 -11.79 -16.18 6.37
CA TYR A 125 -13.16 -16.60 6.24
C TYR A 125 -13.66 -17.10 7.59
N SER A 126 -14.75 -16.54 8.09
CA SER A 126 -15.34 -16.96 9.37
C SER A 126 -16.81 -17.34 9.20
N LYS A 127 -17.26 -18.35 9.95
CA LYS A 127 -18.68 -18.71 10.09
C LYS A 127 -19.09 -18.55 11.55
N ASN A 128 -20.10 -17.72 11.81
CA ASN A 128 -20.60 -17.43 13.17
C ASN A 128 -19.48 -17.03 14.14
N GLY A 129 -18.54 -16.21 13.66
CA GLY A 129 -17.41 -15.71 14.44
C GLY A 129 -16.21 -16.66 14.56
N ILE A 130 -16.31 -17.90 14.09
CA ILE A 130 -15.23 -18.88 14.13
C ILE A 130 -14.49 -18.88 12.79
N GLU A 131 -13.16 -18.73 12.79
CA GLU A 131 -12.35 -18.84 11.58
C GLU A 131 -12.47 -20.26 11.00
N THR A 132 -12.88 -20.32 9.74
CA THR A 132 -13.07 -21.56 8.97
C THR A 132 -11.99 -21.76 7.91
N GLY A 133 -11.25 -20.71 7.58
CA GLY A 133 -10.17 -20.77 6.62
C GLY A 133 -9.45 -19.44 6.46
N ARG A 134 -8.26 -19.51 5.90
CA ARG A 134 -7.45 -18.36 5.54
C ARG A 134 -6.70 -18.60 4.24
N GLU A 135 -6.57 -17.54 3.47
CA GLU A 135 -5.86 -17.52 2.20
C GLU A 135 -4.78 -16.45 2.26
N LYS A 136 -3.56 -16.79 1.86
CA LYS A 136 -2.48 -15.81 1.75
C LYS A 136 -2.58 -15.10 0.40
N ILE A 137 -2.78 -13.79 0.43
CA ILE A 137 -2.95 -12.94 -0.75
C ILE A 137 -1.59 -12.45 -1.27
N SER A 138 -0.73 -11.95 -0.39
CA SER A 138 0.59 -11.44 -0.80
C SER A 138 1.63 -11.54 0.31
N THR A 139 2.89 -11.48 -0.10
CA THR A 139 4.01 -11.08 0.76
C THR A 139 4.67 -9.86 0.13
N ASP A 140 4.65 -8.75 0.86
CA ASP A 140 5.18 -7.48 0.41
C ASP A 140 6.47 -7.13 1.18
N ASN A 141 7.44 -6.58 0.45
CA ASN A 141 8.68 -6.06 1.00
C ASN A 141 8.84 -4.59 0.62
N TYR A 142 8.75 -3.72 1.62
CA TYR A 142 8.98 -2.28 1.52
C TYR A 142 10.39 -1.99 2.05
N PRO A 143 11.32 -1.46 1.25
CA PRO A 143 12.62 -1.05 1.74
C PRO A 143 12.49 0.14 2.69
N ALA A 144 13.36 0.20 3.71
CA ALA A 144 13.49 1.40 4.51
C ALA A 144 14.09 2.52 3.66
N LEU A 145 13.58 3.74 3.80
CA LEU A 145 14.04 4.89 3.06
C LEU A 145 14.74 5.87 3.99
N ASN A 146 16.01 6.16 3.70
CA ASN A 146 16.77 7.15 4.44
C ASN A 146 16.20 8.55 4.20
N LYS A 147 16.29 9.40 5.24
CA LYS A 147 16.08 10.85 5.12
C LYS A 147 17.10 11.41 4.14
N ILE A 148 16.64 12.26 3.22
CA ILE A 148 17.51 13.00 2.29
C ILE A 148 17.41 14.48 2.61
N VAL A 149 18.55 15.13 2.85
CA VAL A 149 18.66 16.57 3.11
C VAL A 149 19.59 17.19 2.09
N LEU A 150 19.16 18.28 1.46
CA LEU A 150 20.03 19.18 0.71
C LEU A 150 20.71 20.15 1.68
N LYS A 151 22.02 20.35 1.55
CA LYS A 151 22.78 21.36 2.30
C LYS A 151 23.47 22.32 1.34
N GLY A 152 23.31 23.62 1.59
CA GLY A 152 24.02 24.66 0.82
C GLY A 152 25.53 24.52 0.95
N ARG A 153 26.24 24.45 -0.18
CA ARG A 153 27.70 24.47 -0.19
C ARG A 153 28.19 25.78 0.42
N SER A 154 29.19 25.68 1.28
CA SER A 154 29.97 26.87 1.62
C SER A 154 30.86 27.17 0.43
N THR A 155 30.82 28.38 -0.12
CA THR A 155 31.79 28.86 -1.13
C THR A 155 33.16 29.16 -0.53
N SER A 156 33.48 28.55 0.61
CA SER A 156 34.78 28.62 1.28
C SER A 156 35.37 27.22 1.36
N GLN A 157 35.85 26.74 0.21
CA GLN A 157 36.99 25.84 0.16
C GLN A 157 38.18 26.62 -0.41
N ASP A 158 39.25 26.60 0.36
CA ASP A 158 40.65 26.78 -0.02
C ASP A 158 41.17 28.22 -0.27
N LYS A 159 41.58 28.86 0.82
CA LYS A 159 42.84 29.62 0.87
C LYS A 159 43.75 29.00 1.92
#